data_AF-A0A136M678-F1
#
_entry.id   AF-A0A136M678-F1
#
_cell.length_a   1.000
_cell.length_b   1.000
_cell.length_c   1.000
_cell.angle_alpha   90.00
_cell.angle_beta   90.00
_cell.angle_gamma   90.00
#
_symmetry.space_group_name_H-M   'P 1'
#
loop_
_entity.id
_entity.type
_entity.pdbx_description
1 polymer ?
#
loop_
_entity_poly.entity_id
_entity_poly.type
_entity_poly.pdbx_seq_one_letter_code
_entity_poly.pdbx_strand_id
1 'polypeptide(L)'
;MTYGQTIGLTQNANFIGHWEAWRWGMIGLSIKGGIWISFAGAFLGIGLGGVKYRYREMLLLMGGLLVAYMAGIFLLNSPFDPANKKLPGIYFSESWYWNPDGVDLKPRYEYWGGLLFALVALVVYASLIRKDRLSLHMALWGFLGGALGFPLGQCLQSFHAWNPEVFHHGFWVSLDPYMNWWNMMEITFGTIMGSLLGLGIWLNRARIHFPTETEPHNSIPSAWEWGLFVVHCFLLVAAEFIEIPVIMELYDNGLILAIIPIVAVTGGAWWPYFLIFPVTLVPIAGKTLRSLGYEEMSISLQAGWILYVILPVSLAVLAAVYFKKKADLGQSCRQFAGIALLAATWLYFSLNYAFFNFPFPWLPWTGRTPSGLIFTTCAVGLTLLVLFGTRKGHAPSATAAS
;
A
#
# COMPACT_ATOMS: atom_id res chain seq x y z
N MET A 1 5.89 2.87 9.74
CA MET A 1 7.36 2.83 9.47
C MET A 1 7.84 4.23 9.19
N THR A 2 8.88 4.71 9.86
CA THR A 2 9.41 6.08 9.71
C THR A 2 10.47 6.13 8.61
N TYR A 3 10.04 6.05 7.35
CA TYR A 3 10.98 6.04 6.22
C TYR A 3 11.56 7.43 5.92
N GLY A 4 10.85 8.52 6.24
CA GLY A 4 11.33 9.89 5.99
C GLY A 4 12.67 10.24 6.67
N GLN A 5 12.88 9.81 7.92
CA GLN A 5 14.17 10.06 8.60
C GLN A 5 15.30 9.15 8.09
N THR A 6 14.97 7.97 7.55
CA THR A 6 15.94 7.10 6.87
C THR A 6 16.35 7.69 5.52
N ILE A 7 15.37 8.21 4.76
CA ILE A 7 15.61 8.96 3.53
C ILE A 7 16.53 10.15 3.79
N GLY A 8 16.31 10.87 4.90
CA GLY A 8 17.10 12.03 5.31
C GLY A 8 18.61 11.78 5.30
N LEU A 9 19.07 10.59 5.70
CA LEU A 9 20.48 10.18 5.67
C LEU A 9 21.12 10.20 4.27
N THR A 10 20.30 10.13 3.22
CA THR A 10 20.76 10.04 1.84
C THR A 10 20.66 11.36 1.08
N GLN A 11 19.99 12.38 1.62
CA GLN A 11 19.69 13.61 0.86
C GLN A 11 19.72 14.92 1.65
N ASN A 12 19.64 14.89 2.99
CA ASN A 12 19.67 16.13 3.75
C ASN A 12 21.06 16.77 3.60
N ALA A 13 21.10 18.10 3.53
CA ALA A 13 22.33 18.87 3.30
C ALA A 13 23.50 18.45 4.22
N ASN A 14 23.21 18.17 5.49
CA ASN A 14 24.20 17.77 6.49
C ASN A 14 24.83 16.39 6.24
N PHE A 15 24.26 15.57 5.35
CA PHE A 15 24.76 14.22 5.01
C PHE A 15 25.30 14.12 3.59
N ILE A 16 25.29 15.21 2.81
CA ILE A 16 25.91 15.22 1.48
C ILE A 16 27.42 15.02 1.64
N GLY A 17 27.99 14.07 0.89
CA GLY A 17 29.39 13.65 1.04
C GLY A 17 29.63 12.57 2.10
N HIS A 18 28.67 12.31 3.00
CA HIS A 18 28.76 11.26 4.02
C HIS A 18 28.33 9.90 3.47
N TRP A 19 29.21 9.23 2.73
CA TRP A 19 28.93 7.95 2.07
C TRP A 19 28.49 6.83 3.02
N GLU A 20 28.96 6.84 4.27
CA GLU A 20 28.55 5.86 5.28
C GLU A 20 27.08 6.03 5.69
N ALA A 21 26.66 7.28 5.94
CA ALA A 21 25.27 7.61 6.25
C ALA A 21 24.36 7.26 5.06
N TRP A 22 24.81 7.57 3.85
CA TRP A 22 24.09 7.20 2.62
C TRP A 22 23.91 5.68 2.51
N ARG A 23 24.98 4.89 2.68
CA ARG A 23 24.90 3.41 2.61
C ARG A 23 23.97 2.85 3.68
N TRP A 24 24.05 3.38 4.90
CA TRP A 24 23.18 2.96 5.99
C TRP A 24 21.71 3.28 5.71
N GLY A 25 21.42 4.48 5.20
CA GLY A 25 20.10 4.87 4.74
C GLY A 25 19.58 3.93 3.65
N MET A 26 20.37 3.62 2.63
CA MET A 26 19.99 2.70 1.55
C MET A 26 19.69 1.28 2.05
N ILE A 27 20.51 0.74 2.97
CA ILE A 27 20.25 -0.57 3.61
C ILE A 27 18.95 -0.54 4.42
N GLY A 28 18.73 0.53 5.19
CA GLY A 28 17.50 0.71 5.96
C GLY A 28 16.27 0.76 5.08
N LEU A 29 16.35 1.46 3.94
CA LEU A 29 15.29 1.52 2.94
C LEU A 29 15.07 0.17 2.27
N SER A 30 16.12 -0.57 1.92
CA SER A 30 15.99 -1.94 1.40
C SER A 30 15.24 -2.86 2.36
N ILE A 31 15.62 -2.86 3.64
CA ILE A 31 15.03 -3.75 4.65
C ILE A 31 13.58 -3.37 4.92
N LYS A 32 13.31 -2.08 5.19
CA LYS A 32 11.96 -1.59 5.47
C LYS A 32 11.03 -1.79 4.27
N GLY A 33 11.50 -1.44 3.07
CA GLY A 33 10.79 -1.63 1.81
C GLY A 33 10.50 -3.11 1.55
N GLY A 34 11.52 -3.97 1.68
CA GLY A 34 11.39 -5.41 1.50
C GLY A 34 10.35 -6.02 2.42
N ILE A 35 10.40 -5.73 3.72
CA ILE A 35 9.42 -6.23 4.71
C ILE A 35 8.01 -5.79 4.33
N TRP A 36 7.82 -4.50 4.00
CA TRP A 36 6.50 -3.96 3.67
C TRP A 36 5.87 -4.67 2.48
N ILE A 37 6.62 -4.78 1.38
CA ILE A 37 6.09 -5.34 0.13
C ILE A 37 6.00 -6.87 0.21
N SER A 38 6.78 -7.52 1.08
CA SER A 38 6.60 -8.95 1.37
C SER A 38 5.23 -9.28 1.95
N PHE A 39 4.63 -8.41 2.77
CA PHE A 39 3.25 -8.61 3.23
C PHE A 39 2.27 -8.58 2.06
N ALA A 40 2.40 -7.58 1.17
CA ALA A 40 1.57 -7.49 -0.03
C ALA A 40 1.71 -8.75 -0.89
N GLY A 41 2.94 -9.21 -1.11
CA GLY A 41 3.22 -10.46 -1.81
C GLY A 41 2.63 -11.69 -1.11
N ALA A 42 2.83 -11.85 0.19
CA ALA A 42 2.32 -12.98 0.97
C ALA A 42 0.79 -13.09 0.87
N PHE A 43 0.06 -11.98 1.05
CA PHE A 43 -1.40 -11.95 0.94
C PHE A 43 -1.89 -12.12 -0.50
N LEU A 44 -1.16 -11.61 -1.49
CA LEU A 44 -1.45 -11.86 -2.89
C LEU A 44 -1.34 -13.34 -3.24
N GLY A 45 -0.32 -14.02 -2.70
CA GLY A 45 -0.19 -15.47 -2.83
C GLY A 45 -1.26 -16.25 -2.08
N ILE A 46 -1.65 -15.82 -0.87
CA ILE A 46 -2.78 -16.40 -0.12
C ILE A 46 -4.08 -16.33 -0.94
N GLY A 47 -4.35 -15.17 -1.56
CA GLY A 47 -5.57 -14.98 -2.36
C GLY A 47 -5.59 -15.77 -3.67
N LEU A 48 -4.43 -16.04 -4.27
CA LEU A 48 -4.32 -16.70 -5.59
C LEU A 48 -3.92 -18.18 -5.51
N GLY A 49 -3.43 -18.65 -4.37
CA GLY A 49 -2.83 -19.98 -4.22
C GLY A 49 -3.83 -21.13 -4.14
N GLY A 50 -5.13 -20.82 -4.04
CA GLY A 50 -6.22 -21.79 -3.93
C GLY A 50 -6.30 -22.50 -2.57
N VAL A 51 -5.42 -22.15 -1.62
CA VAL A 51 -5.47 -22.66 -0.25
C VAL A 51 -6.58 -21.95 0.52
N LYS A 52 -7.52 -22.70 1.08
CA LYS A 52 -8.69 -22.13 1.79
C LYS A 52 -8.36 -21.76 3.24
N TYR A 53 -8.18 -20.49 3.53
CA TYR A 53 -8.07 -19.99 4.91
C TYR A 53 -9.46 -19.72 5.48
N ARG A 54 -9.71 -20.11 6.74
CA ARG A 54 -11.01 -19.81 7.41
C ARG A 54 -10.91 -18.49 8.17
N TYR A 55 -12.01 -17.76 8.32
CA TYR A 55 -11.97 -16.46 9.02
C TYR A 55 -11.49 -16.57 10.47
N ARG A 56 -11.90 -17.62 11.22
CA ARG A 56 -11.43 -17.85 12.60
C ARG A 56 -9.94 -18.13 12.66
N GLU A 57 -9.47 -18.92 11.71
CA GLU A 57 -8.06 -19.22 11.57
C GLU A 57 -7.26 -17.96 11.21
N MET A 58 -7.78 -17.14 10.31
CA MET A 58 -7.18 -15.86 9.94
C MET A 58 -7.18 -14.89 11.13
N LEU A 59 -8.23 -14.86 11.95
CA LEU A 59 -8.28 -14.06 13.17
C LEU A 59 -7.21 -14.51 14.18
N LEU A 60 -7.07 -15.83 14.39
CA LEU A 60 -6.03 -16.39 15.25
C LEU A 60 -4.63 -16.11 14.69
N LEU A 61 -4.45 -16.21 13.38
CA LEU A 61 -3.20 -15.86 12.70
C LEU A 61 -2.87 -14.40 12.95
N MET A 62 -3.78 -13.47 12.68
CA MET A 62 -3.59 -12.03 12.92
C MET A 62 -3.25 -11.75 14.40
N GLY A 63 -3.90 -12.42 15.35
CA GLY A 63 -3.53 -12.35 16.77
C GLY A 63 -2.11 -12.85 17.04
N GLY A 64 -1.72 -13.98 16.44
CA GLY A 64 -0.34 -14.49 16.51
C GLY A 64 0.68 -13.54 15.87
N LEU A 65 0.32 -12.87 14.77
CA LEU A 65 1.17 -11.85 14.14
C LEU A 65 1.39 -10.66 15.06
N LEU A 66 0.39 -10.23 15.82
CA LEU A 66 0.55 -9.17 16.83
C LEU A 66 1.50 -9.58 17.95
N VAL A 67 1.42 -10.82 18.43
CA VAL A 67 2.36 -11.34 19.44
C VAL A 67 3.78 -11.37 18.88
N ALA A 68 3.97 -11.88 17.66
CA ALA A 68 5.27 -11.88 16.99
C ALA A 68 5.79 -10.45 16.76
N TYR A 69 4.90 -9.53 16.40
CA TYR A 69 5.20 -8.11 16.23
C TYR A 69 5.72 -7.48 17.53
N MET A 70 5.03 -7.70 18.66
CA MET A 70 5.49 -7.24 19.97
C MET A 70 6.86 -7.84 20.35
N ALA A 71 7.07 -9.13 20.09
CA ALA A 71 8.35 -9.79 20.34
C ALA A 71 9.48 -9.17 19.48
N GLY A 72 9.23 -8.92 18.20
CA GLY A 72 10.20 -8.29 17.30
C GLY A 72 10.53 -6.85 17.71
N ILE A 73 9.55 -6.08 18.19
CA ILE A 73 9.79 -4.76 18.77
C ILE A 73 10.71 -4.85 19.98
N PHE A 74 10.39 -5.75 20.91
CA PHE A 74 11.17 -5.93 22.13
C PHE A 74 12.62 -6.34 21.83
N LEU A 75 12.82 -7.22 20.85
CA LEU A 75 14.15 -7.76 20.51
C LEU A 75 15.00 -6.84 19.65
N LEU A 76 14.40 -6.11 18.70
CA LEU A 76 15.15 -5.37 17.67
C LEU A 76 14.93 -3.86 17.69
N ASN A 77 13.81 -3.39 18.23
CA ASN A 77 13.46 -1.96 18.26
C ASN A 77 13.42 -1.38 19.68
N SER A 78 13.95 -2.11 20.67
CA SER A 78 14.10 -1.65 22.05
C SER A 78 15.56 -1.78 22.51
N PRO A 79 16.03 -0.96 23.48
CA PRO A 79 15.32 0.16 24.09
C PRO A 79 15.19 1.35 23.13
N PHE A 80 14.14 2.15 23.31
CA PHE A 80 14.00 3.45 22.65
C PHE A 80 13.68 4.49 23.71
N ASP A 81 14.70 5.25 24.07
CA ASP A 81 14.65 6.30 25.08
C ASP A 81 15.47 7.51 24.61
N PRO A 82 14.87 8.34 23.73
CA PRO A 82 15.52 9.51 23.17
C PRO A 82 15.96 10.53 24.23
N ALA A 83 15.26 10.60 25.38
CA ALA A 83 15.59 11.53 26.46
C ALA A 83 16.98 11.25 27.05
N ASN A 84 17.40 9.98 27.08
CA ASN A 84 18.74 9.58 27.51
C ASN A 84 19.68 9.22 26.35
N LYS A 85 19.36 9.65 25.12
CA LYS A 85 20.11 9.32 23.89
C LYS A 85 20.29 7.82 23.64
N LYS A 86 19.34 7.00 24.09
CA LYS A 86 19.36 5.54 23.91
C LYS A 86 18.45 5.16 22.76
N LEU A 87 19.03 4.56 21.73
CA LEU A 87 18.32 4.03 20.59
C LEU A 87 18.54 2.51 20.49
N PRO A 88 17.70 1.79 19.74
CA PRO A 88 17.89 0.37 19.50
C PRO A 88 19.25 0.10 18.85
N GLY A 89 19.82 -1.08 19.10
CA GLY A 89 21.13 -1.44 18.56
C GLY A 89 21.22 -1.38 17.04
N ILE A 90 20.09 -1.61 16.35
CA ILE A 90 19.95 -1.40 14.91
C ILE A 90 18.88 -0.34 14.68
N TYR A 91 19.33 0.88 14.38
CA TYR A 91 18.48 2.04 14.11
C TYR A 91 18.82 2.65 12.76
N PHE A 92 17.88 2.61 11.81
CA PHE A 92 18.15 2.99 10.41
C PHE A 92 17.98 4.48 10.11
N SER A 93 17.42 5.25 11.04
CA SER A 93 17.15 6.67 10.84
C SER A 93 18.24 7.55 11.44
N GLU A 94 18.15 8.86 11.18
CA GLU A 94 19.04 9.85 11.78
C GLU A 94 19.13 9.71 13.31
N SER A 95 20.36 9.66 13.81
CA SER A 95 20.70 9.39 15.21
C SER A 95 21.86 10.30 15.64
N TRP A 96 22.14 10.37 16.93
CA TRP A 96 23.32 11.07 17.45
C TRP A 96 24.66 10.48 17.00
N TYR A 97 24.67 9.28 16.42
CA TYR A 97 25.87 8.74 15.76
C TYR A 97 26.17 9.51 14.46
N TRP A 98 25.13 9.80 13.68
CA TRP A 98 25.25 10.53 12.41
C TRP A 98 25.31 12.05 12.60
N ASN A 99 24.61 12.57 13.61
CA ASN A 99 24.51 13.99 13.93
C ASN A 99 24.77 14.22 15.44
N PRO A 100 26.05 14.17 15.89
CA PRO A 100 26.41 14.24 17.31
C PRO A 100 25.93 15.53 18.01
N ASP A 101 25.99 16.64 17.28
CA ASP A 101 25.64 17.99 17.75
C ASP A 101 24.17 18.34 17.53
N GLY A 102 23.35 17.39 17.06
CA GLY A 102 21.93 17.57 16.81
C GLY A 102 21.13 17.82 18.09
N VAL A 103 21.11 19.06 18.57
CA VAL A 103 20.39 19.48 19.79
C VAL A 103 18.87 19.30 19.62
N ASP A 104 18.36 19.50 18.41
CA ASP A 104 16.93 19.36 18.06
C ASP A 104 16.58 18.01 17.41
N LEU A 105 17.48 17.02 17.47
CA LEU A 105 17.20 15.71 16.89
C LEU A 105 16.00 15.07 17.62
N LYS A 106 14.96 14.74 16.85
CA LYS A 106 13.74 14.04 17.33
C LYS A 106 13.65 12.65 16.69
N PRO A 107 14.42 11.65 17.16
CA PRO A 107 14.32 10.29 16.63
C PRO A 107 12.89 9.80 16.75
N ARG A 108 12.39 9.12 15.72
CA ARG A 108 11.07 8.46 15.78
C ARG A 108 11.22 6.98 16.04
N TYR A 109 10.25 6.39 16.72
CA TYR A 109 10.22 4.96 16.99
C TYR A 109 10.15 4.17 15.67
N GLU A 110 11.02 3.19 15.51
CA GLU A 110 11.01 2.30 14.36
C GLU A 110 10.34 0.98 14.70
N TYR A 111 9.49 0.48 13.81
CA TYR A 111 8.73 -0.76 14.01
C TYR A 111 9.15 -1.89 13.06
N TRP A 112 10.31 -1.76 12.40
CA TRP A 112 10.73 -2.68 11.33
C TRP A 112 10.97 -4.11 11.86
N GLY A 113 11.51 -4.24 13.08
CA GLY A 113 11.79 -5.52 13.71
C GLY A 113 10.52 -6.26 14.11
N GLY A 114 9.53 -5.53 14.62
CA GLY A 114 8.19 -6.07 14.84
C GLY A 114 7.56 -6.57 13.54
N LEU A 115 7.57 -5.74 12.48
CA LEU A 115 7.00 -6.13 11.19
C LEU A 115 7.73 -7.31 10.56
N LEU A 116 9.06 -7.40 10.73
CA LEU A 116 9.84 -8.55 10.29
C LEU A 116 9.39 -9.83 10.97
N PHE A 117 9.23 -9.83 12.30
CA PHE A 117 8.80 -11.02 13.04
C PHE A 117 7.37 -11.44 12.66
N ALA A 118 6.46 -10.48 12.51
CA ALA A 118 5.11 -10.76 12.02
C ALA A 118 5.15 -11.34 10.59
N LEU A 119 5.98 -10.82 9.70
CA LEU A 119 6.14 -11.35 8.35
C LEU A 119 6.68 -12.79 8.36
N VAL A 120 7.71 -13.06 9.16
CA VAL A 120 8.28 -14.41 9.31
C VAL A 120 7.21 -15.37 9.83
N ALA A 121 6.44 -14.99 10.85
CA ALA A 121 5.34 -15.80 11.37
C ALA A 121 4.28 -16.08 10.30
N LEU A 122 3.87 -15.07 9.52
CA LEU A 122 2.92 -15.20 8.42
C LEU A 122 3.43 -16.18 7.35
N VAL A 123 4.68 -16.00 6.89
CA VAL A 123 5.28 -16.83 5.84
C VAL A 123 5.49 -18.26 6.33
N VAL A 124 5.95 -18.46 7.57
CA VAL A 124 6.09 -19.79 8.19
C VAL A 124 4.73 -20.48 8.27
N TYR A 125 3.70 -19.78 8.74
CA TYR A 125 2.35 -20.32 8.81
C TYR A 125 1.82 -20.72 7.44
N ALA A 126 1.84 -19.80 6.47
CA ALA A 126 1.35 -20.05 5.12
C ALA A 126 2.12 -21.19 4.43
N SER A 127 3.45 -21.17 4.50
CA SER A 127 4.29 -22.09 3.73
C SER A 127 4.48 -23.47 4.37
N LEU A 128 4.65 -23.55 5.70
CA LEU A 128 4.95 -24.80 6.38
C LEU A 128 3.69 -25.47 6.91
N ILE A 129 2.76 -24.69 7.49
CA ILE A 129 1.54 -25.23 8.09
C ILE A 129 0.47 -25.42 7.01
N ARG A 130 0.24 -24.37 6.21
CA ARG A 130 -0.79 -24.37 5.15
C ARG A 130 -0.30 -24.89 3.81
N LYS A 131 1.01 -25.12 3.66
CA LYS A 131 1.66 -25.61 2.43
C LYS A 131 1.38 -24.72 1.20
N ASP A 132 1.08 -23.45 1.45
CA ASP A 132 0.85 -22.44 0.43
C ASP A 132 2.18 -21.92 -0.10
N ARG A 133 2.69 -22.63 -1.11
CA ARG A 133 3.96 -22.28 -1.76
C ARG A 133 3.86 -20.97 -2.54
N LEU A 134 2.66 -20.60 -3.03
CA LEU A 134 2.52 -19.35 -3.76
C LEU A 134 2.68 -18.16 -2.82
N SER A 135 2.10 -18.22 -1.62
CA SER A 135 2.33 -17.19 -0.58
C SER A 135 3.81 -16.99 -0.26
N LEU A 136 4.58 -18.08 -0.07
CA LEU A 136 6.03 -17.98 0.13
C LEU A 136 6.74 -17.31 -1.05
N HIS A 137 6.49 -17.79 -2.26
CA HIS A 137 7.16 -17.26 -3.45
C HIS A 137 6.85 -15.78 -3.63
N MET A 138 5.58 -15.41 -3.46
CA MET A 138 5.16 -14.02 -3.59
C MET A 138 5.68 -13.14 -2.45
N ALA A 139 5.84 -13.66 -1.23
CA ALA A 139 6.53 -12.94 -0.15
C ALA A 139 7.99 -12.64 -0.53
N LEU A 140 8.71 -13.60 -1.12
CA LEU A 140 10.09 -13.40 -1.59
C LEU A 140 10.18 -12.40 -2.76
N TRP A 141 9.27 -12.49 -3.73
CA TRP A 141 9.16 -11.51 -4.81
C TRP A 141 8.79 -10.12 -4.28
N GLY A 142 7.94 -10.05 -3.26
CA GLY A 142 7.61 -8.82 -2.56
C GLY A 142 8.82 -8.24 -1.83
N PHE A 143 9.61 -9.08 -1.14
CA PHE A 143 10.85 -8.66 -0.51
C PHE A 143 11.80 -8.06 -1.53
N LEU A 144 12.03 -8.75 -2.64
CA LEU A 144 12.88 -8.26 -3.73
C LEU A 144 12.34 -6.95 -4.32
N GLY A 145 11.03 -6.88 -4.54
CA GLY A 145 10.30 -5.70 -5.03
C GLY A 145 10.54 -4.46 -4.17
N GLY A 146 10.35 -4.60 -2.86
CA GLY A 146 10.58 -3.51 -1.92
C GLY A 146 12.06 -3.20 -1.69
N ALA A 147 12.90 -4.23 -1.57
CA ALA A 147 14.31 -4.10 -1.26
C ALA A 147 15.13 -3.48 -2.40
N LEU A 148 14.70 -3.66 -3.65
CA LEU A 148 15.25 -2.97 -4.81
C LEU A 148 14.51 -1.66 -5.09
N GLY A 149 13.18 -1.65 -5.02
CA GLY A 149 12.38 -0.51 -5.43
C GLY A 149 12.68 0.75 -4.63
N PHE A 150 12.75 0.64 -3.29
CA PHE A 150 13.00 1.80 -2.45
C PHE A 150 14.38 2.43 -2.70
N PRO A 151 15.50 1.68 -2.64
CA PRO A 151 16.82 2.24 -2.94
C PRO A 151 16.93 2.76 -4.37
N LEU A 152 16.38 2.07 -5.38
CA LEU A 152 16.47 2.54 -6.77
C LEU A 152 15.68 3.83 -6.99
N GLY A 153 14.51 3.97 -6.37
CA GLY A 153 13.82 5.25 -6.32
C GLY A 153 14.67 6.30 -5.59
N GLN A 154 15.22 5.94 -4.42
CA GLN A 154 16.00 6.87 -3.60
C GLN A 154 17.27 7.33 -4.31
N CYS A 155 17.89 6.51 -5.15
CA CYS A 155 19.02 6.90 -5.97
C CYS A 155 18.71 8.16 -6.79
N LEU A 156 17.50 8.31 -7.35
CA LEU A 156 17.12 9.50 -8.10
C LEU A 156 17.13 10.75 -7.22
N GLN A 157 16.47 10.67 -6.07
CA GLN A 157 16.35 11.78 -5.15
C GLN A 157 17.69 12.15 -4.50
N SER A 158 18.48 11.15 -4.09
CA SER A 158 19.82 11.37 -3.57
C SER A 158 20.76 11.92 -4.64
N PHE A 159 20.67 11.44 -5.88
CA PHE A 159 21.52 11.93 -6.96
C PHE A 159 21.26 13.42 -7.23
N HIS A 160 19.98 13.83 -7.24
CA HIS A 160 19.61 15.24 -7.31
C HIS A 160 20.20 16.06 -6.16
N ALA A 161 20.10 15.58 -4.92
CA ALA A 161 20.63 16.29 -3.77
C ALA A 161 22.18 16.37 -3.73
N TRP A 162 22.88 15.35 -4.25
CA TRP A 162 24.35 15.26 -4.19
C TRP A 162 25.07 15.93 -5.35
N ASN A 163 24.38 16.18 -6.48
CA ASN A 163 24.99 16.69 -7.71
C ASN A 163 24.21 17.89 -8.27
N PRO A 164 23.97 18.96 -7.47
CA PRO A 164 23.16 20.10 -7.90
C PRO A 164 23.69 20.77 -9.18
N GLU A 165 25.00 20.76 -9.40
CA GLU A 165 25.64 21.29 -10.60
C GLU A 165 25.16 20.62 -11.90
N VAL A 166 24.75 19.34 -11.85
CA VAL A 166 24.20 18.63 -13.02
C VAL A 166 22.86 19.23 -13.44
N PHE A 167 22.07 19.71 -12.48
CA PHE A 167 20.73 20.24 -12.71
C PHE A 167 20.71 21.72 -13.07
N HIS A 168 21.83 22.41 -12.88
CA HIS A 168 22.04 23.80 -13.29
C HIS A 168 22.56 23.96 -14.74
N HIS A 169 22.72 22.87 -15.50
CA HIS A 169 23.21 22.91 -16.88
C HIS A 169 22.35 22.09 -17.85
N GLY A 170 22.44 22.44 -19.14
CA GLY A 170 21.82 21.68 -20.22
C GLY A 170 20.30 21.64 -20.15
N PHE A 171 19.71 20.47 -20.48
CA PHE A 171 18.26 20.32 -20.53
C PHE A 171 17.59 20.31 -19.14
N TRP A 172 18.35 20.01 -18.08
CA TRP A 172 17.82 19.95 -16.72
C TRP A 172 17.36 21.30 -16.20
N VAL A 173 17.99 22.40 -16.62
CA VAL A 173 17.57 23.77 -16.26
C VAL A 173 16.10 24.03 -16.57
N SER A 174 15.60 23.45 -17.66
CA SER A 174 14.21 23.61 -18.08
C SER A 174 13.24 22.65 -17.39
N LEU A 175 13.73 21.52 -16.87
CA LEU A 175 12.89 20.44 -16.35
C LEU A 175 12.87 20.39 -14.82
N ASP A 176 14.03 20.58 -14.18
CA ASP A 176 14.23 20.50 -12.74
C ASP A 176 13.26 21.39 -11.92
N PRO A 177 12.95 22.64 -12.32
CA PRO A 177 11.98 23.48 -11.60
C PRO A 177 10.56 22.89 -11.55
N TYR A 178 10.24 21.95 -12.45
CA TYR A 178 8.95 21.27 -12.53
C TYR A 178 9.00 19.84 -11.99
N MET A 179 10.13 19.38 -11.48
CA MET A 179 10.32 18.02 -10.97
C MET A 179 10.24 18.00 -9.44
N ASN A 180 9.21 17.35 -8.92
CA ASN A 180 9.21 16.93 -7.52
C ASN A 180 9.96 15.60 -7.38
N TRP A 181 11.22 15.66 -6.95
CA TRP A 181 12.09 14.49 -6.82
C TRP A 181 11.65 13.48 -5.76
N TRP A 182 10.88 13.91 -4.74
CA TRP A 182 10.24 13.00 -3.79
C TRP A 182 9.19 12.15 -4.51
N ASN A 183 8.30 12.77 -5.27
CA ASN A 183 7.29 12.06 -6.06
C ASN A 183 7.95 11.13 -7.09
N MET A 184 9.03 11.58 -7.74
CA MET A 184 9.74 10.73 -8.71
C MET A 184 10.36 9.49 -8.06
N MET A 185 10.90 9.63 -6.85
CA MET A 185 11.36 8.50 -6.05
C MET A 185 10.21 7.53 -5.75
N GLU A 186 9.07 8.03 -5.27
CA GLU A 186 7.91 7.19 -4.93
C GLU A 186 7.31 6.48 -6.17
N ILE A 187 7.22 7.19 -7.29
CA ILE A 187 6.76 6.63 -8.57
C ILE A 187 7.71 5.52 -9.02
N THR A 188 9.02 5.77 -9.01
CA THR A 188 10.04 4.79 -9.41
C THR A 188 10.01 3.55 -8.52
N PHE A 189 9.91 3.76 -7.20
CA PHE A 189 9.68 2.68 -6.24
C PHE A 189 8.44 1.86 -6.60
N GLY A 190 7.30 2.52 -6.82
CA GLY A 190 6.05 1.87 -7.18
C GLY A 190 6.12 1.10 -8.50
N THR A 191 6.81 1.64 -9.51
CA THR A 191 7.05 0.97 -10.80
C THR A 191 7.85 -0.32 -10.62
N ILE A 192 8.96 -0.28 -9.89
CA ILE A 192 9.83 -1.44 -9.67
C ILE A 192 9.10 -2.49 -8.83
N MET A 193 8.46 -2.06 -7.74
CA MET A 193 7.64 -2.91 -6.88
C MET A 193 6.55 -3.63 -7.67
N GLY A 194 5.73 -2.89 -8.43
CA GLY A 194 4.65 -3.44 -9.24
C GLY A 194 5.15 -4.39 -10.32
N SER A 195 6.27 -4.05 -10.97
CA SER A 195 6.89 -4.88 -12.01
C SER A 195 7.38 -6.21 -11.45
N LEU A 196 8.04 -6.21 -10.28
CA LEU A 196 8.56 -7.41 -9.65
C LEU A 196 7.45 -8.29 -9.06
N LEU A 197 6.40 -7.71 -8.47
CA LEU A 197 5.22 -8.47 -8.06
C LEU A 197 4.49 -9.08 -9.27
N GLY A 198 4.29 -8.32 -10.35
CA GLY A 198 3.68 -8.79 -11.58
C GLY A 198 4.49 -9.92 -12.24
N LEU A 199 5.81 -9.74 -12.33
CA LEU A 199 6.74 -10.76 -12.80
C LEU A 199 6.68 -12.02 -11.92
N GLY A 200 6.67 -11.84 -10.60
CA GLY A 200 6.56 -12.91 -9.63
C GLY A 200 5.30 -13.75 -9.83
N ILE A 201 4.14 -13.12 -10.00
CA ILE A 201 2.88 -13.81 -10.29
C ILE A 201 2.99 -14.53 -11.64
N TRP A 202 3.47 -13.86 -12.68
CA TRP A 202 3.54 -14.45 -14.02
C TRP A 202 4.46 -15.68 -14.09
N LEU A 203 5.61 -15.64 -13.41
CA LEU A 203 6.52 -16.78 -13.30
C LEU A 203 5.93 -17.91 -12.44
N ASN A 204 5.07 -17.58 -11.47
CA ASN A 204 4.39 -18.55 -10.62
C ASN A 204 2.96 -18.89 -11.04
N ARG A 205 2.55 -18.52 -12.27
CA ARG A 205 1.16 -18.67 -12.74
C ARG A 205 0.62 -20.09 -12.68
N ALA A 206 1.49 -21.10 -12.80
CA ALA A 206 1.13 -22.52 -12.68
C ALA A 206 0.70 -22.92 -11.25
N ARG A 207 0.96 -22.08 -10.26
CA ARG A 207 0.55 -22.26 -8.87
C ARG A 207 -0.74 -21.54 -8.52
N ILE A 208 -1.31 -20.77 -9.46
CA ILE A 208 -2.60 -20.10 -9.26
C ILE A 208 -3.70 -21.16 -9.37
N HIS A 209 -4.51 -21.26 -8.35
CA HIS A 209 -5.60 -22.23 -8.28
C HIS A 209 -6.88 -21.53 -7.80
N PHE A 210 -7.98 -21.79 -8.51
CA PHE A 210 -9.30 -21.33 -8.10
C PHE A 210 -10.03 -22.51 -7.46
N PRO A 211 -10.44 -22.42 -6.18
CA PRO A 211 -11.13 -23.51 -5.52
C PRO A 211 -12.41 -23.86 -6.27
N THR A 212 -12.65 -25.14 -6.51
CA THR A 212 -13.95 -25.64 -6.98
C THR A 212 -14.92 -25.64 -5.79
N GLU A 213 -16.10 -25.05 -5.96
CA GLU A 213 -17.12 -24.89 -4.92
C GLU A 213 -17.73 -26.25 -4.54
N THR A 214 -17.15 -26.95 -3.56
CA THR A 214 -17.72 -28.23 -3.09
C THR A 214 -17.84 -28.39 -1.58
N GLU A 215 -17.34 -27.45 -0.77
CA GLU A 215 -17.49 -27.54 0.69
C GLU A 215 -18.30 -26.37 1.24
N PRO A 216 -19.25 -26.63 2.17
CA PRO A 216 -20.03 -25.58 2.81
C PRO A 216 -19.10 -24.62 3.55
N HIS A 217 -19.10 -23.38 3.10
CA HIS A 217 -18.30 -22.32 3.68
C HIS A 217 -18.87 -21.94 5.04
N ASN A 218 -18.11 -22.14 6.12
CA ASN A 218 -18.39 -21.48 7.40
C ASN A 218 -18.17 -19.97 7.20
N SER A 219 -19.21 -19.28 6.73
CA SER A 219 -19.22 -17.84 6.51
C SER A 219 -19.47 -17.07 7.81
N ILE A 220 -19.02 -15.82 7.81
CA ILE A 220 -19.44 -14.85 8.81
C ILE A 220 -20.94 -14.57 8.56
N PRO A 221 -21.83 -14.62 9.57
CA PRO A 221 -23.23 -14.29 9.35
C PRO A 221 -23.38 -12.84 8.88
N SER A 222 -24.30 -12.57 7.96
CA SER A 222 -24.45 -11.24 7.33
C SER A 222 -24.57 -10.09 8.33
N ALA A 223 -25.26 -10.26 9.46
CA ALA A 223 -25.37 -9.24 10.50
C ALA A 223 -23.99 -8.81 11.04
N TRP A 224 -23.08 -9.77 11.23
CA TRP A 224 -21.71 -9.50 11.66
C TRP A 224 -20.87 -8.87 10.55
N GLU A 225 -21.09 -9.24 9.27
CA GLU A 225 -20.40 -8.58 8.16
C GLU A 225 -20.71 -7.08 8.12
N TRP A 226 -21.98 -6.71 8.24
CA TRP A 226 -22.41 -5.31 8.28
C TRP A 226 -21.94 -4.60 9.55
N GLY A 227 -22.02 -5.27 10.71
CA GLY A 227 -21.51 -4.72 11.97
C GLY A 227 -20.01 -4.40 11.89
N LEU A 228 -19.20 -5.32 11.39
CA LEU A 228 -17.76 -5.08 11.17
C LEU A 228 -17.53 -3.94 10.18
N PHE A 229 -18.38 -3.81 9.14
CA PHE A 229 -18.23 -2.76 8.13
C PHE A 229 -18.47 -1.38 8.75
N VAL A 230 -19.56 -1.23 9.51
CA VAL A 230 -19.88 0.01 10.23
C VAL A 230 -18.77 0.36 11.22
N VAL A 231 -18.30 -0.62 12.01
CA VAL A 231 -17.22 -0.41 12.98
C VAL A 231 -15.94 0.03 12.28
N HIS A 232 -15.54 -0.64 11.21
CA HIS A 232 -14.30 -0.31 10.50
C HIS A 232 -14.37 1.06 9.82
N CYS A 233 -15.48 1.39 9.16
CA CYS A 233 -15.69 2.71 8.58
C CYS A 233 -15.70 3.82 9.63
N PHE A 234 -16.34 3.58 10.78
CA PHE A 234 -16.29 4.52 11.91
C PHE A 234 -14.85 4.76 12.37
N LEU A 235 -14.06 3.70 12.54
CA LEU A 235 -12.67 3.82 12.97
C LEU A 235 -11.80 4.56 11.96
N LEU A 236 -12.01 4.34 10.65
CA LEU A 236 -11.33 5.09 9.59
C LEU A 236 -11.67 6.59 9.63
N VAL A 237 -12.95 6.92 9.78
CA VAL A 237 -13.40 8.33 9.90
C VAL A 237 -12.88 8.96 11.19
N ALA A 238 -12.92 8.23 12.30
CA ALA A 238 -12.46 8.71 13.60
C ALA A 238 -10.95 8.99 13.59
N ALA A 239 -10.16 8.13 12.94
CA ALA A 239 -8.72 8.32 12.77
C ALA A 239 -8.40 9.58 11.96
N GLU A 240 -9.23 9.94 10.98
CA GLU A 240 -8.98 11.10 10.11
C GLU A 240 -9.54 12.41 10.67
N PHE A 241 -10.69 12.39 11.36
CA PHE A 241 -11.44 13.61 11.70
C PHE A 241 -11.62 13.88 13.21
N ILE A 242 -11.50 12.87 14.06
CA ILE A 242 -11.87 12.99 15.49
C ILE A 242 -10.62 13.04 16.39
N GLU A 243 -9.44 12.72 15.86
CA GLU A 243 -8.14 12.80 16.56
C GLU A 243 -8.14 12.13 17.96
N ILE A 244 -8.88 11.02 18.12
CA ILE A 244 -8.92 10.27 19.37
C ILE A 244 -7.58 9.54 19.55
N PRO A 245 -6.76 9.83 20.59
CA PRO A 245 -5.38 9.35 20.67
C PRO A 245 -5.24 7.82 20.57
N VAL A 246 -6.11 7.08 21.27
CA VAL A 246 -6.09 5.61 21.23
C VAL A 246 -6.43 5.06 19.85
N ILE A 247 -7.38 5.68 19.14
CA ILE A 247 -7.74 5.26 17.78
C ILE A 247 -6.59 5.56 16.82
N MET A 248 -5.98 6.75 16.93
CA MET A 248 -4.82 7.11 16.12
C MET A 248 -3.67 6.13 16.33
N GLU A 249 -3.30 5.82 17.58
CA GLU A 249 -2.22 4.89 17.88
C GLU A 249 -2.47 3.48 17.31
N LEU A 250 -3.72 3.00 17.41
CA LEU A 250 -4.11 1.70 16.88
C LEU A 250 -4.17 1.69 15.34
N TYR A 251 -4.73 2.72 14.71
CA TYR A 251 -4.96 2.76 13.26
C TYR A 251 -3.77 3.30 12.45
N ASP A 252 -2.82 4.00 13.09
CA ASP A 252 -1.50 4.28 12.52
C ASP A 252 -0.65 3.00 12.40
N ASN A 253 -0.99 1.97 13.18
CA ASN A 253 -0.40 0.66 13.06
C ASN A 253 -1.11 -0.16 11.95
N GLY A 254 -0.46 -0.22 10.78
CA GLY A 254 -0.99 -0.95 9.63
C GLY A 254 -1.35 -2.42 9.88
N LEU A 255 -0.68 -3.11 10.83
CA LEU A 255 -1.01 -4.51 11.15
C LEU A 255 -2.35 -4.62 11.90
N ILE A 256 -2.63 -3.68 12.82
CA ILE A 256 -3.89 -3.60 13.57
C ILE A 256 -5.02 -3.17 12.64
N LEU A 257 -4.79 -2.12 11.84
CA LEU A 257 -5.75 -1.64 10.84
C LEU A 257 -6.21 -2.75 9.89
N ALA A 258 -5.32 -3.68 9.54
CA ALA A 258 -5.59 -4.75 8.60
C ALA A 258 -6.40 -5.93 9.18
N ILE A 259 -6.57 -6.04 10.51
CA ILE A 259 -7.23 -7.20 11.15
C ILE A 259 -8.66 -7.36 10.65
N ILE A 260 -9.48 -6.31 10.75
CA ILE A 260 -10.88 -6.39 10.34
C ILE A 260 -11.00 -6.71 8.85
N PRO A 261 -10.35 -5.96 7.93
CA PRO A 261 -10.41 -6.25 6.49
C PRO A 261 -9.98 -7.67 6.13
N ILE A 262 -8.85 -8.16 6.65
CA ILE A 262 -8.30 -9.47 6.27
C ILE A 262 -9.22 -10.59 6.77
N VAL A 263 -9.65 -10.54 8.04
CA VAL A 263 -10.54 -11.56 8.61
C VAL A 263 -11.88 -11.56 7.88
N ALA A 264 -12.42 -10.38 7.62
CA ALA A 264 -13.73 -10.25 7.03
C ALA A 264 -13.75 -10.60 5.54
N VAL A 265 -12.71 -10.28 4.76
CA VAL A 265 -12.59 -10.76 3.36
C VAL A 265 -12.44 -12.28 3.29
N THR A 266 -11.78 -12.88 4.28
CA THR A 266 -11.61 -14.35 4.33
C THR A 266 -12.92 -15.08 4.64
N GLY A 267 -13.87 -14.43 5.32
CA GLY A 267 -15.10 -15.07 5.83
C GLY A 267 -16.42 -14.56 5.28
N GLY A 268 -16.42 -13.35 4.73
CA GLY A 268 -17.61 -12.59 4.41
C GLY A 268 -17.91 -12.58 2.91
N ALA A 269 -19.18 -12.69 2.57
CA ALA A 269 -19.63 -12.66 1.19
C ALA A 269 -19.63 -11.24 0.60
N TRP A 270 -19.78 -10.21 1.45
CA TRP A 270 -19.82 -8.80 1.04
C TRP A 270 -18.46 -8.11 1.09
N TRP A 271 -17.60 -8.56 2.00
CA TRP A 271 -16.34 -7.90 2.31
C TRP A 271 -15.34 -7.77 1.15
N PRO A 272 -15.21 -8.72 0.21
CA PRO A 272 -14.39 -8.50 -0.98
C PRO A 272 -14.83 -7.24 -1.76
N TYR A 273 -16.14 -6.97 -1.84
CA TYR A 273 -16.69 -5.80 -2.50
C TYR A 273 -16.58 -4.54 -1.63
N PHE A 274 -16.86 -4.64 -0.33
CA PHE A 274 -16.70 -3.51 0.59
C PHE A 274 -15.25 -3.03 0.65
N LEU A 275 -14.28 -3.96 0.68
CA LEU A 275 -12.87 -3.62 0.74
C LEU A 275 -12.44 -2.83 -0.49
N ILE A 276 -12.73 -3.35 -1.69
CA ILE A 276 -12.31 -2.73 -2.96
C ILE A 276 -12.95 -1.36 -3.17
N PHE A 277 -14.23 -1.21 -2.80
CA PHE A 277 -14.98 0.02 -3.05
C PHE A 277 -15.01 0.95 -1.82
N PRO A 278 -16.02 0.93 -0.93
CA PRO A 278 -16.16 1.98 0.07
C PRO A 278 -15.04 2.02 1.12
N VAL A 279 -14.52 0.87 1.58
CA VAL A 279 -13.53 0.85 2.67
C VAL A 279 -12.22 1.51 2.26
N THR A 280 -11.69 1.16 1.08
CA THR A 280 -10.44 1.77 0.58
C THR A 280 -10.65 3.23 0.14
N LEU A 281 -11.88 3.60 -0.23
CA LEU A 281 -12.23 4.96 -0.66
C LEU A 281 -12.31 5.95 0.50
N VAL A 282 -12.88 5.55 1.65
CA VAL A 282 -13.17 6.45 2.78
C VAL A 282 -11.95 7.31 3.19
N PRO A 283 -10.72 6.76 3.34
CA PRO A 283 -9.57 7.57 3.73
C PRO A 283 -9.23 8.68 2.73
N ILE A 284 -9.17 8.38 1.43
CA ILE A 284 -8.82 9.40 0.43
C ILE A 284 -9.95 10.42 0.26
N ALA A 285 -11.21 10.00 0.28
CA ALA A 285 -12.37 10.90 0.25
C ALA A 285 -12.34 11.88 1.43
N GLY A 286 -12.04 11.38 2.63
CA GLY A 286 -11.88 12.18 3.84
C GLY A 286 -10.73 13.17 3.73
N LYS A 287 -9.54 12.71 3.31
CA LYS A 287 -8.36 13.57 3.12
C LYS A 287 -8.57 14.65 2.08
N THR A 288 -9.23 14.33 0.96
CA THR A 288 -9.59 15.33 -0.07
C THR A 288 -10.50 16.40 0.50
N LEU A 289 -11.54 16.02 1.26
CA LEU A 289 -12.42 16.98 1.91
C LEU A 289 -11.70 17.83 2.96
N ARG A 290 -10.89 17.22 3.82
CA ARG A 290 -10.11 17.92 4.86
C ARG A 290 -9.21 18.98 4.22
N SER A 291 -8.43 18.59 3.23
CA SER A 291 -7.50 19.48 2.52
C SER A 291 -8.23 20.61 1.79
N LEU A 292 -9.19 20.31 0.92
CA LEU A 292 -9.80 21.32 0.05
C LEU A 292 -10.88 22.16 0.74
N GLY A 293 -11.63 21.55 1.66
CA GLY A 293 -12.79 22.18 2.30
C GLY A 293 -12.47 22.86 3.64
N TYR A 294 -11.57 22.28 4.45
CA TYR A 294 -11.27 22.78 5.80
C TYR A 294 -9.94 23.52 5.89
N GLU A 295 -8.89 23.05 5.20
CA GLU A 295 -7.54 23.61 5.31
C GLU A 295 -7.28 24.71 4.27
N GLU A 296 -7.42 24.40 2.98
CA GLU A 296 -7.17 25.35 1.88
C GLU A 296 -8.38 26.27 1.63
N MET A 297 -9.59 25.85 2.03
CA MET A 297 -10.85 26.55 1.75
C MET A 297 -11.04 26.89 0.25
N SER A 298 -10.51 26.04 -0.64
CA SER A 298 -10.55 26.22 -2.10
C SER A 298 -11.93 25.85 -2.69
N ILE A 299 -12.75 25.12 -1.93
CA ILE A 299 -14.12 24.78 -2.26
C ILE A 299 -15.04 25.02 -1.06
N SER A 300 -16.31 25.36 -1.30
CA SER A 300 -17.28 25.47 -0.20
C SER A 300 -17.48 24.11 0.48
N LEU A 301 -17.67 24.11 1.81
CA LEU A 301 -17.87 22.86 2.57
C LEU A 301 -19.02 22.01 2.03
N GLN A 302 -20.13 22.64 1.62
CA GLN A 302 -21.26 21.94 1.03
C GLN A 302 -20.85 21.20 -0.26
N ALA A 303 -20.15 21.89 -1.16
CA ALA A 303 -19.70 21.28 -2.40
C ALA A 303 -18.61 20.21 -2.13
N GLY A 304 -17.70 20.44 -1.18
CA GLY A 304 -16.70 19.47 -0.77
C GLY A 304 -17.32 18.17 -0.26
N TRP A 305 -18.28 18.25 0.66
CA TRP A 305 -19.00 17.09 1.19
C TRP A 305 -19.76 16.34 0.09
N ILE A 306 -20.45 17.06 -0.80
CA ILE A 306 -21.22 16.44 -1.88
C ILE A 306 -20.29 15.75 -2.89
N LEU A 307 -19.29 16.47 -3.41
CA LEU A 307 -18.47 16.03 -4.54
C LEU A 307 -17.37 15.04 -4.15
N TYR A 308 -16.77 15.17 -2.95
CA TYR A 308 -15.62 14.35 -2.55
C TYR A 308 -15.96 13.25 -1.56
N VAL A 309 -17.12 13.31 -0.89
CA VAL A 309 -17.51 12.27 0.10
C VAL A 309 -18.83 11.60 -0.28
N ILE A 310 -19.96 12.32 -0.23
CA ILE A 310 -21.30 11.73 -0.37
C ILE A 310 -21.44 11.03 -1.73
N LEU A 311 -21.16 11.73 -2.83
CA LEU A 311 -21.30 11.16 -4.17
C LEU A 311 -20.34 9.99 -4.41
N PRO A 312 -19.01 10.11 -4.19
CA PRO A 312 -18.08 8.99 -4.38
C PRO A 312 -18.40 7.78 -3.51
N VAL A 313 -18.67 7.99 -2.22
CA VAL A 313 -18.97 6.89 -1.27
C VAL A 313 -20.30 6.22 -1.63
N SER A 314 -21.33 6.98 -2.00
CA SER A 314 -22.60 6.41 -2.43
C SER A 314 -22.43 5.57 -3.70
N LEU A 315 -21.68 6.07 -4.69
CA LEU A 315 -21.37 5.30 -5.90
C LEU A 315 -20.57 4.03 -5.59
N ALA A 316 -19.62 4.09 -4.66
CA ALA A 316 -18.84 2.94 -4.23
C ALA A 316 -19.68 1.88 -3.50
N VAL A 317 -20.60 2.30 -2.62
CA VAL A 317 -21.55 1.39 -1.97
C VAL A 317 -22.50 0.76 -2.99
N LEU A 318 -23.04 1.54 -3.92
CA LEU A 318 -23.89 1.04 -4.99
C LEU A 318 -23.14 0.05 -5.89
N ALA A 319 -21.88 0.33 -6.22
CA ALA A 319 -21.02 -0.58 -6.97
C ALA A 319 -20.80 -1.91 -6.22
N ALA A 320 -20.51 -1.85 -4.91
CA ALA A 320 -20.36 -3.04 -4.09
C ALA A 320 -21.63 -3.90 -4.08
N VAL A 321 -22.80 -3.28 -3.92
CA VAL A 321 -24.10 -3.97 -3.97
C VAL A 321 -24.39 -4.56 -5.36
N TYR A 322 -24.13 -3.80 -6.42
CA TYR A 322 -24.32 -4.25 -7.78
C TYR A 322 -23.45 -5.47 -8.11
N PHE A 323 -22.15 -5.42 -7.79
CA PHE A 323 -21.24 -6.53 -8.08
C PHE A 323 -21.48 -7.75 -7.22
N LYS A 324 -21.88 -7.58 -5.95
CA LYS A 324 -22.31 -8.70 -5.12
C LYS A 324 -23.49 -9.44 -5.75
N LYS A 325 -24.53 -8.71 -6.16
CA LYS A 325 -25.70 -9.29 -6.83
C LYS A 325 -25.33 -9.96 -8.16
N LYS A 326 -24.41 -9.39 -8.94
CA LYS A 326 -23.94 -9.99 -10.19
C LYS A 326 -23.13 -11.27 -9.94
N ALA A 327 -22.34 -11.32 -8.88
CA ALA A 327 -21.63 -12.53 -8.48
C ALA A 327 -22.60 -13.65 -8.08
N ASP A 328 -23.67 -13.32 -7.35
CA ASP A 328 -24.74 -14.29 -7.02
C ASP A 328 -25.47 -14.82 -8.27
N LEU A 329 -25.42 -14.06 -9.37
CA LEU A 329 -25.93 -14.46 -10.68
C LEU A 329 -24.87 -15.14 -11.57
N GLY A 330 -23.71 -15.51 -11.02
CA GLY A 330 -22.66 -16.24 -11.73
C GLY A 330 -21.73 -15.38 -12.59
N GLN A 331 -21.58 -14.09 -12.30
CA GLN A 331 -20.61 -13.24 -13.00
C GLN A 331 -19.18 -13.81 -12.88
N SER A 332 -18.47 -13.88 -14.01
CA SER A 332 -17.08 -14.32 -14.01
C SER A 332 -16.16 -13.36 -13.23
N CYS A 333 -15.19 -13.92 -12.50
CA CYS A 333 -14.18 -13.15 -11.78
C CYS A 333 -13.41 -12.20 -12.69
N ARG A 334 -13.17 -12.58 -13.96
CA ARG A 334 -12.48 -11.75 -14.95
C ARG A 334 -13.28 -10.49 -15.31
N GLN A 335 -14.58 -10.64 -15.55
CA GLN A 335 -15.45 -9.50 -15.86
C GLN A 335 -15.55 -8.56 -14.65
N PHE A 336 -15.70 -9.10 -13.45
CA PHE A 336 -15.67 -8.32 -12.22
C PHE A 336 -14.35 -7.55 -12.10
N ALA A 337 -13.21 -8.24 -12.16
CA ALA A 337 -11.89 -7.63 -12.01
C ALA A 337 -11.62 -6.53 -13.03
N GLY A 338 -12.01 -6.72 -14.30
CA GLY A 338 -11.84 -5.70 -15.34
C GLY A 338 -12.63 -4.43 -15.04
N ILE A 339 -13.93 -4.55 -14.72
CA ILE A 339 -14.77 -3.37 -14.46
C ILE A 339 -14.38 -2.72 -13.12
N ALA A 340 -14.10 -3.51 -12.09
CA ALA A 340 -13.63 -3.02 -10.79
C ALA A 340 -12.30 -2.26 -10.92
N LEU A 341 -11.37 -2.76 -11.74
CA LEU A 341 -10.11 -2.08 -12.02
C LEU A 341 -10.33 -0.73 -12.72
N LEU A 342 -11.21 -0.66 -13.72
CA LEU A 342 -11.56 0.61 -14.37
C LEU A 342 -12.19 1.61 -13.40
N ALA A 343 -13.18 1.15 -12.63
CA ALA A 343 -13.89 1.99 -11.66
C ALA A 343 -12.93 2.52 -10.60
N ALA A 344 -12.10 1.65 -10.00
CA ALA A 344 -11.09 2.04 -9.03
C ALA A 344 -10.07 3.01 -9.64
N THR A 345 -9.52 2.69 -10.83
CA THR A 345 -8.51 3.53 -11.50
C THR A 345 -9.01 4.96 -11.64
N TRP A 346 -10.19 5.18 -12.22
CA TRP A 346 -10.70 6.53 -12.46
C TRP A 346 -11.19 7.22 -11.19
N LEU A 347 -11.74 6.48 -10.24
CA LEU A 347 -12.16 7.03 -8.94
C LEU A 347 -10.96 7.56 -8.14
N TYR A 348 -9.95 6.71 -7.93
CA TYR A 348 -8.75 7.09 -7.19
C TYR A 348 -7.92 8.10 -7.97
N PHE A 349 -7.80 7.96 -9.30
CA PHE A 349 -7.14 8.98 -10.12
C PHE A 349 -7.80 10.34 -9.92
N SER A 350 -9.12 10.45 -10.02
CA SER A 350 -9.83 11.74 -9.90
C SER A 350 -9.69 12.36 -8.51
N LEU A 351 -9.83 11.57 -7.44
CA LEU A 351 -9.69 12.07 -6.07
C LEU A 351 -8.26 12.47 -5.73
N ASN A 352 -7.27 11.69 -6.16
CA ASN A 352 -5.87 12.05 -6.01
C ASN A 352 -5.50 13.26 -6.87
N TYR A 353 -6.10 13.41 -8.07
CA TYR A 353 -5.90 14.58 -8.92
C TYR A 353 -6.39 15.86 -8.25
N ALA A 354 -7.55 15.79 -7.58
CA ALA A 354 -8.07 16.88 -6.77
C ALA A 354 -7.19 17.13 -5.53
N PHE A 355 -6.95 16.10 -4.71
CA PHE A 355 -6.18 16.23 -3.46
C PHE A 355 -4.75 16.74 -3.68
N PHE A 356 -4.06 16.25 -4.71
CA PHE A 356 -2.71 16.69 -5.03
C PHE A 356 -2.68 17.92 -5.96
N ASN A 357 -3.81 18.54 -6.29
CA ASN A 357 -3.87 19.72 -7.15
C ASN A 357 -3.01 19.53 -8.43
N PHE A 358 -3.09 18.36 -9.08
CA PHE A 358 -2.30 18.11 -10.29
C PHE A 358 -2.77 19.07 -11.39
N PRO A 359 -1.87 19.84 -12.04
CA PRO A 359 -2.27 20.69 -13.14
C PRO A 359 -2.44 19.89 -14.43
N PHE A 360 -3.41 20.28 -15.25
CA PHE A 360 -3.53 19.76 -16.61
C PHE A 360 -2.32 20.20 -17.47
N PRO A 361 -1.92 19.40 -18.48
CA PRO A 361 -0.72 19.68 -19.29
C PRO A 361 -0.70 21.06 -19.97
N TRP A 362 -1.89 21.64 -20.23
CA TRP A 362 -2.08 22.94 -20.87
C TRP A 362 -2.20 24.11 -19.89
N LEU A 363 -2.16 23.85 -18.58
CA LEU A 363 -2.04 24.87 -17.53
C LEU A 363 -0.55 25.14 -17.21
N PRO A 364 -0.21 26.23 -16.49
CA PRO A 364 1.15 26.46 -16.03
C PRO A 364 1.71 25.25 -15.29
N TRP A 365 2.92 24.83 -15.67
CA TRP A 365 3.55 23.66 -15.08
C TRP A 365 3.98 23.95 -13.64
N THR A 366 3.87 22.94 -12.79
CA THR A 366 4.30 22.96 -11.39
C THR A 366 5.20 21.76 -11.13
N GLY A 367 5.81 21.69 -9.94
CA GLY A 367 6.56 20.52 -9.47
C GLY A 367 5.80 19.18 -9.56
N ARG A 368 4.46 19.23 -9.66
CA ARG A 368 3.60 18.05 -9.73
C ARG A 368 3.18 17.67 -11.15
N THR A 369 3.43 18.51 -12.16
CA THR A 369 3.02 18.24 -13.55
C THR A 369 3.56 16.92 -14.09
N PRO A 370 4.86 16.59 -13.96
CA PRO A 370 5.39 15.32 -14.46
C PRO A 370 4.73 14.10 -13.80
N SER A 371 4.45 14.16 -12.49
CA SER A 371 3.73 13.10 -11.79
C SER A 371 2.31 12.93 -12.35
N GLY A 372 1.59 14.04 -12.55
CA GLY A 372 0.25 14.05 -13.13
C GLY A 372 0.20 13.44 -14.53
N LEU A 373 1.20 13.75 -15.37
CA LEU A 373 1.34 13.14 -16.71
C LEU A 373 1.55 11.63 -16.62
N ILE A 374 2.49 11.17 -15.79
CA ILE A 374 2.76 9.74 -15.60
C ILE A 374 1.50 9.01 -15.14
N PHE A 375 0.81 9.51 -14.12
CA PHE A 375 -0.41 8.87 -13.61
C PHE A 375 -1.54 8.88 -14.63
N THR A 376 -1.66 9.94 -15.44
CA THR A 376 -2.62 9.99 -16.55
C THR A 376 -2.31 8.91 -17.58
N THR A 377 -1.05 8.77 -17.98
CA THR A 377 -0.62 7.70 -18.90
C THR A 377 -0.89 6.32 -18.30
N CYS A 378 -0.63 6.10 -17.01
CA CYS A 378 -0.96 4.84 -16.33
C CYS A 378 -2.47 4.56 -16.33
N ALA A 379 -3.32 5.55 -16.01
CA ALA A 379 -4.76 5.39 -15.99
C ALA A 379 -5.32 5.06 -17.39
N VAL A 380 -4.83 5.74 -18.43
CA VAL A 380 -5.14 5.43 -19.82
C VAL A 380 -4.65 4.03 -20.20
N GLY A 381 -3.42 3.67 -19.85
CA GLY A 381 -2.84 2.36 -20.11
C GLY A 381 -3.65 1.21 -19.48
N LEU A 382 -4.03 1.35 -18.21
CA LEU A 382 -4.92 0.39 -17.53
C LEU A 382 -6.29 0.32 -18.22
N THR A 383 -6.81 1.44 -18.69
CA THR A 383 -8.07 1.48 -19.43
C THR A 383 -7.98 0.70 -20.73
N LEU A 384 -6.94 0.93 -21.53
CA LEU A 384 -6.70 0.22 -22.77
C LEU A 384 -6.48 -1.28 -22.53
N LEU A 385 -5.78 -1.65 -21.45
CA LEU A 385 -5.58 -3.06 -21.08
C LEU A 385 -6.88 -3.77 -20.74
N VAL A 386 -7.82 -3.12 -20.03
CA VAL A 386 -9.12 -3.73 -19.76
C VAL A 386 -9.97 -3.85 -21.03
N LEU A 387 -10.01 -2.80 -21.86
CA LEU A 387 -10.85 -2.77 -23.07
C LEU A 387 -10.34 -3.69 -24.18
N PHE A 388 -9.01 -3.83 -24.31
CA PHE A 388 -8.39 -4.51 -25.45
C PHE A 388 -7.49 -5.69 -25.06
N GLY A 389 -6.99 -5.74 -23.83
CA GLY A 389 -5.95 -6.67 -23.39
C GLY A 389 -6.37 -8.14 -23.40
N THR A 390 -7.67 -8.45 -23.51
CA THR A 390 -8.13 -9.85 -23.51
C THR A 390 -9.36 -10.14 -24.37
N ARG A 391 -9.22 -10.08 -25.70
CA ARG A 391 -10.11 -10.80 -26.64
C ARG A 391 -9.62 -12.20 -27.03
N LYS A 392 -8.45 -12.66 -26.55
CA LYS A 392 -7.89 -13.98 -26.92
C LYS A 392 -7.69 -14.90 -25.70
N GLY A 393 -8.34 -16.06 -25.72
CA GLY A 393 -8.08 -17.26 -24.90
C GLY A 393 -9.08 -17.47 -23.73
N HIS A 394 -9.73 -18.62 -23.54
CA HIS A 394 -9.66 -19.96 -24.15
C HIS A 394 -11.09 -20.50 -24.29
N ALA A 395 -11.45 -21.08 -25.44
CA ALA A 395 -12.60 -21.97 -25.50
C ALA A 395 -12.33 -23.17 -24.58
N PRO A 396 -13.31 -23.64 -23.78
CA PRO A 396 -13.14 -24.88 -23.05
C PRO A 396 -12.90 -26.00 -24.06
N SER A 397 -11.78 -26.70 -23.93
CA SER A 397 -11.53 -27.94 -24.67
C SER A 397 -12.57 -28.97 -24.25
N ALA A 398 -13.66 -29.06 -25.01
CA ALA A 398 -14.48 -30.26 -25.03
C ALA A 398 -13.63 -31.38 -25.65
N THR A 399 -13.47 -32.49 -24.91
CA THR A 399 -12.76 -33.77 -25.17
C THR A 399 -11.61 -33.98 -24.17
N ALA A 400 -11.50 -35.08 -23.42
CA ALA A 400 -11.85 -36.46 -23.77
C ALA A 400 -12.60 -37.18 -22.66
N ALA A 401 -13.73 -37.78 -23.04
CA ALA A 401 -14.16 -39.06 -22.51
C ALA A 401 -13.37 -40.14 -23.27
N SER A 402 -12.64 -40.98 -22.54
CA SER A 402 -12.33 -42.36 -22.89
C SER A 402 -11.85 -43.07 -21.63
#